data_AF-D3Q5L0-F1
#
_entry.id   AF-D3Q5L0-F1
#
_cell.length_a   1.000
_cell.length_b   1.000
_cell.length_c   1.000
_cell.angle_alpha   90.00
_cell.angle_beta   90.00
_cell.angle_gamma   90.00
#
_symmetry.space_group_name_H-M   'P 1'
#
loop_
_entity.id
_entity.type
_entity.pdbx_description
1 polymer ?
#
loop_
_entity_poly.entity_id
_entity_poly.type
_entity_poly.pdbx_seq_one_letter_code
_entity_poly.pdbx_strand_id
1 'polypeptide(L)'
;MASSPRSLIVTVFGLYAREAGGTLPVSGLVRVLATLSVDTQAVRAAVSRLKRRGMLEPSKVDGAAGYALTGSGRRLLAEGDARIFHPPRAELSDGWVLCVFSVPETMRAKRHVLRGKLTWLGFGQAAPGVWIAPAHTMDAARAMLAANDLAGYVNLFRSDYCGDAPVAEAARQWWDLPRLEAMYREFIDALRGDPGADQALPAWIRAVTDWRKLPFLDPGLPRELLPADWPGHDAVTLFGELEADLAPAAAAHARRLLGV
;
A
#
# COMPACT_ATOMS: atom_id res chain seq x y z
N MET A 1 -8.15 -0.27 13.69
CA MET A 1 -9.18 0.11 12.68
C MET A 1 -9.79 -1.16 12.06
N ALA A 2 -11.10 -1.21 11.78
CA ALA A 2 -11.71 -2.39 11.13
C ALA A 2 -11.31 -2.48 9.64
N SER A 3 -10.52 -3.49 9.29
CA SER A 3 -10.10 -3.71 7.91
C SER A 3 -11.24 -4.27 7.05
N SER A 4 -11.53 -3.63 5.92
CA SER A 4 -12.62 -4.09 5.04
C SER A 4 -12.34 -5.51 4.49
N PRO A 5 -13.35 -6.37 4.30
CA PRO A 5 -13.16 -7.70 3.72
C PRO A 5 -12.42 -7.68 2.38
N ARG A 6 -12.67 -6.65 1.56
CA ARG A 6 -11.93 -6.43 0.32
C ARG A 6 -10.43 -6.23 0.58
N SER A 7 -10.09 -5.40 1.57
CA SER A 7 -8.70 -5.15 1.93
C SER A 7 -8.00 -6.42 2.39
N LEU A 8 -8.66 -7.22 3.23
CA LEU A 8 -8.14 -8.50 3.72
C LEU A 8 -7.91 -9.50 2.59
N ILE A 9 -8.86 -9.62 1.65
CA ILE A 9 -8.70 -10.50 0.48
C ILE A 9 -7.48 -10.07 -0.36
N VAL A 10 -7.29 -8.77 -0.59
CA VAL A 10 -6.10 -8.29 -1.32
C VAL A 10 -4.81 -8.69 -0.61
N THR A 11 -4.76 -8.57 0.71
CA THR A 11 -3.61 -9.02 1.52
C THR A 11 -3.39 -10.52 1.41
N VAL A 12 -4.43 -11.34 1.52
CA VAL A 12 -4.34 -12.80 1.37
C VAL A 12 -3.81 -13.19 -0.02
N PHE A 13 -4.25 -12.51 -1.08
CA PHE A 13 -3.71 -12.73 -2.42
C PHE A 13 -2.24 -12.30 -2.53
N GLY A 14 -1.85 -11.15 -1.97
CA GLY A 14 -0.46 -10.66 -2.00
C GLY A 14 0.52 -11.58 -1.27
N LEU A 15 0.10 -12.09 -0.11
CA LEU A 15 0.89 -13.00 0.71
C LEU A 15 0.98 -14.40 0.09
N TYR A 16 -0.16 -15.00 -0.30
CA TYR A 16 -0.21 -16.46 -0.50
C TYR A 16 -0.53 -16.91 -1.92
N ALA A 17 -1.02 -16.03 -2.81
CA ALA A 17 -1.40 -16.49 -4.15
C ALA A 17 -0.20 -16.95 -4.97
N ARG A 18 0.99 -16.35 -4.80
CA ARG A 18 2.20 -16.76 -5.53
C ARG A 18 2.62 -18.18 -5.20
N GLU A 19 2.67 -18.52 -3.91
CA GLU A 19 2.98 -19.87 -3.43
C GLU A 19 1.93 -20.89 -3.89
N ALA A 20 0.67 -20.48 -3.98
CA ALA A 20 -0.45 -21.29 -4.44
C ALA A 20 -0.60 -21.38 -5.99
N GLY A 21 0.44 -21.07 -6.77
CA GLY A 21 0.38 -21.16 -8.24
C GLY A 21 -0.48 -20.07 -8.91
N GLY A 22 -0.74 -18.96 -8.23
CA GLY A 22 -1.44 -17.78 -8.73
C GLY A 22 -2.97 -17.80 -8.59
N THR A 23 -3.55 -18.90 -8.11
CA THR A 23 -5.00 -19.07 -7.93
C THR A 23 -5.31 -19.53 -6.50
N LEU A 24 -6.35 -18.95 -5.88
CA LEU A 24 -6.84 -19.39 -4.57
C LEU A 24 -8.24 -20.02 -4.70
N PRO A 25 -8.49 -21.20 -4.09
CA PRO A 25 -9.84 -21.79 -4.08
C PRO A 25 -10.79 -20.95 -3.21
N VAL A 26 -12.06 -20.86 -3.62
CA VAL A 26 -13.06 -20.05 -2.89
C VAL A 26 -13.27 -20.57 -1.47
N SER A 27 -13.32 -21.90 -1.31
CA SER A 27 -13.46 -22.54 0.01
C SER A 27 -12.29 -22.21 0.93
N GLY A 28 -11.06 -22.24 0.41
CA GLY A 28 -9.87 -21.87 1.16
C GLY A 28 -9.87 -20.41 1.56
N LEU A 29 -10.19 -19.50 0.64
CA LEU A 29 -10.31 -18.07 0.94
C LEU A 29 -11.35 -17.80 2.04
N VAL A 30 -12.51 -18.48 2.00
CA VAL A 30 -13.53 -18.36 3.04
C VAL A 30 -13.01 -18.86 4.40
N ARG A 31 -12.28 -19.99 4.43
CA ARG A 31 -11.69 -20.51 5.67
C ARG A 31 -10.66 -19.56 6.28
N VAL A 32 -9.77 -18.99 5.47
CA VAL A 32 -8.79 -17.99 5.93
C VAL A 32 -9.50 -16.74 6.47
N LEU A 33 -10.52 -16.25 5.77
CA LEU A 33 -11.26 -15.05 6.19
C LEU A 33 -12.14 -15.30 7.43
N ALA A 34 -12.57 -16.55 7.66
CA ALA A 34 -13.28 -16.92 8.88
C ALA A 34 -12.40 -16.80 10.13
N THR A 35 -11.08 -17.01 10.05
CA THR A 35 -10.16 -16.77 11.19
C THR A 35 -10.07 -15.29 11.57
N LEU A 36 -10.50 -14.40 10.66
CA LEU A 36 -10.60 -12.96 10.86
C LEU A 36 -12.01 -12.50 11.24
N SER A 37 -12.90 -13.45 11.55
CA SER A 37 -14.32 -13.23 11.84
C SER A 37 -15.09 -12.58 10.68
N VAL A 38 -14.70 -12.86 9.43
CA VAL A 38 -15.41 -12.41 8.23
C VAL A 38 -16.31 -13.53 7.72
N ASP A 39 -17.61 -13.25 7.62
CA ASP A 39 -18.59 -14.23 7.15
C ASP A 39 -18.50 -14.49 5.63
N THR A 40 -19.09 -15.61 5.20
CA THR A 40 -19.05 -16.06 3.80
C THR A 40 -19.73 -15.07 2.84
N GLN A 41 -20.81 -14.40 3.27
CA GLN A 41 -21.53 -13.44 2.44
C GLN A 41 -20.68 -12.19 2.21
N ALA A 42 -20.00 -11.70 3.24
CA ALA A 42 -19.04 -10.61 3.13
C ALA A 42 -17.87 -10.94 2.19
N VAL A 43 -17.32 -12.15 2.26
CA VAL A 43 -16.27 -12.63 1.33
C VAL A 43 -16.79 -12.60 -0.11
N ARG A 44 -17.95 -13.20 -0.39
CA ARG A 44 -18.55 -13.23 -1.74
C ARG A 44 -18.79 -11.82 -2.29
N ALA A 45 -19.32 -10.91 -1.46
CA ALA A 45 -19.56 -9.52 -1.85
C ALA A 45 -18.25 -8.76 -2.14
N ALA A 46 -17.18 -9.02 -1.39
CA ALA A 46 -15.87 -8.42 -1.60
C ALA A 46 -15.19 -8.95 -2.86
N VAL A 47 -15.23 -10.27 -3.10
CA VAL A 47 -14.75 -10.90 -4.34
C VAL A 47 -15.48 -10.32 -5.56
N SER A 48 -16.81 -10.21 -5.51
CA SER A 48 -17.60 -9.63 -6.60
C SER A 48 -17.14 -8.19 -6.93
N ARG A 49 -16.83 -7.39 -5.91
CA ARG A 49 -16.28 -6.04 -6.10
C ARG A 49 -14.88 -6.05 -6.72
N LEU A 50 -14.01 -6.97 -6.32
CA LEU A 50 -12.66 -7.11 -6.88
C LEU A 50 -12.69 -7.57 -8.35
N LYS A 51 -13.61 -8.46 -8.71
CA LYS A 51 -13.88 -8.85 -10.11
C LYS A 51 -14.34 -7.66 -10.94
N ARG A 52 -15.33 -6.89 -10.45
CA ARG A 52 -15.81 -5.69 -11.13
C ARG A 52 -14.74 -4.62 -11.34
N ARG A 53 -13.71 -4.60 -10.49
CA ARG A 53 -12.54 -3.72 -10.61
C ARG A 53 -11.42 -4.33 -11.47
N GLY A 54 -11.64 -5.49 -12.08
CA GLY A 54 -10.65 -6.16 -12.93
C GLY A 54 -9.41 -6.66 -12.18
N MET A 55 -9.50 -6.88 -10.86
CA MET A 55 -8.36 -7.39 -10.06
C MET A 55 -8.33 -8.92 -9.98
N LEU A 56 -9.51 -9.54 -9.97
CA LEU A 56 -9.67 -10.99 -9.90
C LEU A 56 -10.47 -11.50 -11.10
N GLU A 57 -10.14 -12.71 -11.53
CA GLU A 57 -10.87 -13.46 -12.56
C GLU A 57 -11.23 -14.86 -12.06
N PRO A 58 -12.37 -15.43 -12.51
CA PRO A 58 -12.72 -16.82 -12.20
C PRO A 58 -11.64 -17.78 -12.70
N SER A 59 -11.31 -18.78 -11.89
CA SER A 59 -10.37 -19.84 -12.23
C SER A 59 -10.82 -21.16 -11.59
N LYS A 60 -10.06 -22.24 -11.78
CA LYS A 60 -10.28 -23.52 -11.10
C LYS A 60 -8.99 -23.98 -10.43
N VAL A 61 -9.14 -24.58 -9.25
CA VAL A 61 -8.07 -25.30 -8.53
C VAL A 61 -8.57 -26.72 -8.34
N ASP A 62 -7.91 -27.70 -8.95
CA ASP A 62 -8.29 -29.12 -8.91
C ASP A 62 -9.77 -29.38 -9.22
N GLY A 63 -10.29 -28.70 -10.25
CA GLY A 63 -11.69 -28.80 -10.68
C GLY A 63 -12.71 -28.01 -9.83
N ALA A 64 -12.33 -27.53 -8.65
CA ALA A 64 -13.15 -26.67 -7.79
C ALA A 64 -13.06 -25.19 -8.18
N ALA A 65 -14.09 -24.41 -7.83
CA ALA A 65 -14.10 -22.98 -8.11
C ALA A 65 -13.00 -22.23 -7.34
N GLY A 66 -12.27 -21.36 -8.04
CA GLY A 66 -11.24 -20.48 -7.49
C GLY A 66 -11.22 -19.11 -8.16
N TYR A 67 -10.31 -18.27 -7.71
CA TYR A 67 -10.05 -16.95 -8.29
C TYR A 67 -8.55 -16.75 -8.48
N ALA A 68 -8.19 -16.26 -9.66
CA ALA A 68 -6.83 -15.85 -9.98
C ALA A 68 -6.74 -14.33 -10.00
N LEU A 69 -5.52 -13.81 -9.82
CA LEU A 69 -5.24 -12.41 -10.14
C LEU A 69 -5.27 -12.24 -11.65
N THR A 70 -5.86 -11.14 -12.12
CA THR A 70 -5.68 -10.72 -13.52
C THR A 70 -4.25 -10.24 -13.76
N GLY A 71 -3.86 -9.99 -15.01
CA GLY A 71 -2.56 -9.36 -15.31
C GLY A 71 -2.38 -7.99 -14.64
N SER A 72 -3.43 -7.17 -14.57
CA SER A 72 -3.43 -5.91 -13.84
C SER A 72 -3.39 -6.10 -12.33
N GLY A 73 -4.10 -7.10 -11.79
CA GLY A 73 -4.07 -7.47 -10.38
C GLY A 73 -2.67 -7.90 -9.92
N ARG A 74 -1.97 -8.69 -10.73
CA ARG A 74 -0.57 -9.09 -10.47
C ARG A 74 0.38 -7.89 -10.41
N ARG A 75 0.31 -6.98 -11.38
CA ARG A 75 1.14 -5.76 -11.38
C ARG A 75 0.87 -4.89 -10.16
N LEU A 76 -0.41 -4.68 -9.82
CA LEU A 76 -0.79 -3.89 -8.65
C LEU A 76 -0.23 -4.46 -7.34
N LEU A 77 -0.22 -5.79 -7.19
CA LEU A 77 0.36 -6.43 -6.01
C LEU A 77 1.88 -6.34 -6.02
N ALA A 78 2.54 -6.61 -7.15
CA ALA A 78 4.00 -6.52 -7.25
C ALA A 78 4.53 -5.10 -6.95
N GLU A 79 3.86 -4.07 -7.48
CA GLU A 79 4.16 -2.67 -7.17
C GLU A 79 3.97 -2.36 -5.67
N GLY A 80 2.98 -2.98 -5.03
CA GLY A 80 2.73 -2.81 -3.61
C GLY A 80 3.72 -3.55 -2.73
N ASP A 81 4.10 -4.78 -3.06
CA ASP A 81 5.01 -5.59 -2.25
C ASP A 81 6.36 -4.90 -2.05
N ALA A 82 6.91 -4.29 -3.11
CA ALA A 82 8.15 -3.52 -3.01
C ALA A 82 8.05 -2.43 -1.95
N ARG A 83 6.94 -1.67 -1.90
CA ARG A 83 6.73 -0.61 -0.91
C ARG A 83 6.40 -1.13 0.49
N ILE A 84 5.68 -2.25 0.57
CA ILE A 84 5.23 -2.83 1.84
C ILE A 84 6.42 -3.43 2.60
N PHE A 85 7.25 -4.22 1.92
CA PHE A 85 8.34 -4.97 2.55
C PHE A 85 9.70 -4.26 2.44
N HIS A 86 9.86 -3.34 1.49
CA HIS A 86 11.08 -2.56 1.31
C HIS A 86 10.73 -1.07 1.14
N PRO A 87 10.14 -0.43 2.16
CA PRO A 87 9.73 0.96 2.08
C PRO A 87 10.94 1.84 1.69
N PRO A 88 10.81 2.71 0.68
CA PRO A 88 11.91 3.52 0.22
C PRO A 88 12.36 4.48 1.32
N ARG A 89 13.65 4.83 1.31
CA ARG A 89 14.22 5.89 2.14
C ARG A 89 15.05 6.78 1.24
N ALA A 90 14.70 8.05 1.17
CA ALA A 90 15.44 9.03 0.42
C ALA A 90 16.58 9.62 1.25
N GLU A 91 17.63 10.02 0.57
CA GLU A 91 18.63 10.95 1.10
C GLU A 91 18.36 12.36 0.55
N LEU A 92 18.81 13.40 1.27
CA LEU A 92 18.66 14.78 0.78
C LEU A 92 19.40 15.01 -0.56
N SER A 93 20.51 14.30 -0.75
CA SER A 93 21.32 14.28 -1.97
C SER A 93 20.60 13.71 -3.19
N ASP A 94 19.53 12.93 -3.02
CA ASP A 94 18.75 12.37 -4.13
C ASP A 94 18.04 13.45 -4.95
N GLY A 95 17.78 14.61 -4.33
CA GLY A 95 16.97 15.68 -4.90
C GLY A 95 15.49 15.33 -4.98
N TRP A 96 14.76 16.11 -5.78
CA TRP A 96 13.30 16.11 -5.80
C TRP A 96 12.75 15.84 -7.19
N VAL A 97 11.55 15.26 -7.23
CA VAL A 97 10.67 15.28 -8.40
C VAL A 97 9.60 16.32 -8.17
N LEU A 98 9.50 17.26 -9.11
CA LEU A 98 8.36 18.16 -9.22
C LEU A 98 7.40 17.67 -10.29
N CYS A 99 6.13 17.56 -9.91
CA CYS A 99 5.01 17.27 -10.78
C CYS A 99 4.15 18.52 -10.92
N VAL A 100 4.27 19.20 -12.06
CA VAL A 100 3.45 20.36 -12.41
C VAL A 100 2.39 19.90 -13.38
N PHE A 101 1.12 19.99 -12.99
CA PHE A 101 0.03 19.62 -13.87
C PHE A 101 -0.87 20.79 -14.21
N SER A 102 -1.31 20.82 -15.46
CA SER A 102 -2.34 21.72 -15.96
C SER A 102 -3.45 20.90 -16.59
N VAL A 103 -4.41 20.50 -15.75
CA VAL A 103 -5.62 19.81 -16.20
C VAL A 103 -6.69 20.87 -16.45
N PRO A 104 -7.29 20.97 -17.64
CA PRO A 104 -8.39 21.91 -17.91
C PRO A 104 -9.50 21.83 -16.86
N GLU A 105 -10.15 22.96 -16.55
CA GLU A 105 -11.18 22.99 -15.51
C GLU A 105 -12.33 22.02 -15.80
N THR A 106 -12.69 21.91 -17.09
CA THR A 106 -13.71 21.00 -17.62
C THR A 106 -13.45 19.52 -17.32
N MET A 107 -12.21 19.12 -17.03
CA MET A 107 -11.83 17.75 -16.70
C MET A 107 -11.60 17.52 -15.20
N ARG A 108 -12.52 18.00 -14.35
CA ARG A 108 -12.46 17.86 -12.89
C ARG A 108 -12.24 16.40 -12.45
N ALA A 109 -12.88 15.43 -13.10
CA ALA A 109 -12.69 14.01 -12.80
C ALA A 109 -11.24 13.54 -12.96
N LYS A 110 -10.57 13.86 -14.08
CA LYS A 110 -9.16 13.51 -14.30
C LYS A 110 -8.25 14.16 -13.25
N ARG A 111 -8.52 15.41 -12.87
CA ARG A 111 -7.79 16.12 -11.80
C ARG A 111 -7.91 15.43 -10.45
N HIS A 112 -9.12 15.02 -10.07
CA HIS A 112 -9.34 14.29 -8.83
C HIS A 112 -8.61 12.95 -8.81
N VAL A 113 -8.63 12.21 -9.92
CA VAL A 113 -7.85 10.97 -10.08
C VAL A 113 -6.36 11.25 -9.95
N LEU A 114 -5.82 12.25 -10.65
CA LEU A 114 -4.40 12.61 -10.61
C LEU A 114 -3.94 12.95 -9.19
N ARG A 115 -4.66 13.83 -8.48
CA ARG A 115 -4.34 14.17 -7.09
C ARG A 115 -4.35 12.93 -6.19
N GLY A 116 -5.38 12.09 -6.30
CA GLY A 116 -5.46 10.86 -5.51
C GLY A 116 -4.30 9.89 -5.79
N LYS A 117 -3.85 9.80 -7.05
CA LYS A 117 -2.72 8.97 -7.44
C LYS A 117 -1.38 9.54 -6.96
N LEU A 118 -1.18 10.86 -7.03
CA LEU A 118 0.02 11.53 -6.51
C LEU A 118 0.13 11.37 -5.00
N THR A 119 -0.96 11.58 -4.26
CA THR A 119 -1.00 11.31 -2.81
C THR A 119 -0.65 9.85 -2.50
N TRP A 120 -1.15 8.90 -3.28
CA TRP A 120 -0.84 7.47 -3.12
C TRP A 120 0.58 7.08 -3.54
N LEU A 121 1.29 7.97 -4.25
CA LEU A 121 2.71 7.84 -4.54
C LEU A 121 3.58 8.55 -3.49
N GLY A 122 2.98 9.16 -2.46
CA GLY A 122 3.67 9.91 -1.42
C GLY A 122 3.96 11.37 -1.77
N PHE A 123 3.46 11.90 -2.89
CA PHE A 123 3.69 13.31 -3.23
C PHE A 123 2.97 14.24 -2.25
N GLY A 124 3.69 15.28 -1.80
CA GLY A 124 3.17 16.42 -1.08
C GLY A 124 2.72 17.52 -2.04
N GLN A 125 1.85 18.42 -1.58
CA GLN A 125 1.38 19.54 -2.38
C GLN A 125 2.16 20.80 -2.03
N ALA A 126 3.08 21.22 -2.90
CA ALA A 126 3.88 22.42 -2.70
C ALA A 126 3.09 23.71 -3.01
N ALA A 127 2.19 23.65 -4.01
CA ALA A 127 1.30 24.75 -4.38
C ALA A 127 0.07 24.20 -5.15
N PRO A 128 -0.95 25.02 -5.46
CA PRO A 128 -2.00 24.61 -6.40
C PRO A 128 -1.41 24.15 -7.74
N GLY A 129 -1.59 22.86 -8.07
CA GLY A 129 -1.07 22.26 -9.32
C GLY A 129 0.42 21.87 -9.30
N VAL A 130 1.14 22.11 -8.20
CA VAL A 130 2.55 21.73 -8.03
C VAL A 130 2.68 20.73 -6.89
N TRP A 131 3.20 19.55 -7.23
CA TRP A 131 3.39 18.45 -6.30
C TRP A 131 4.87 18.07 -6.26
N ILE A 132 5.32 17.61 -5.10
CA ILE A 132 6.73 17.30 -4.85
C ILE A 132 6.88 15.97 -4.13
N ALA A 133 7.92 15.22 -4.46
CA ALA A 133 8.32 13.99 -3.78
C ALA A 133 9.84 13.79 -3.93
N PRO A 134 10.48 12.92 -3.14
CA PRO A 134 11.87 12.54 -3.35
C PRO A 134 12.09 11.94 -4.74
N ALA A 135 13.29 12.11 -5.30
CA ALA A 135 13.58 11.79 -6.70
C ALA A 135 13.35 10.32 -7.10
N HIS A 136 13.48 9.38 -6.16
CA HIS A 136 13.25 7.96 -6.40
C HIS A 136 11.80 7.65 -6.85
N THR A 137 10.86 8.57 -6.61
CA THR A 137 9.45 8.41 -7.02
C THR A 137 9.22 8.67 -8.52
N MET A 138 10.21 9.16 -9.26
CA MET A 138 10.10 9.54 -10.68
C MET A 138 9.50 8.44 -11.55
N ASP A 139 10.04 7.22 -11.46
CA ASP A 139 9.66 6.14 -12.35
C ASP A 139 8.25 5.62 -12.04
N ALA A 140 7.91 5.54 -10.75
CA ALA A 140 6.57 5.21 -10.30
C ALA A 140 5.54 6.28 -10.75
N ALA A 141 5.90 7.56 -10.70
CA ALA A 141 5.07 8.65 -11.21
C ALA A 141 4.85 8.53 -12.71
N ARG A 142 5.91 8.30 -13.51
CA ARG A 142 5.79 8.10 -14.97
C ARG A 142 4.92 6.90 -15.32
N ALA A 143 5.14 5.76 -14.68
CA ALA A 143 4.35 4.55 -14.90
C ALA A 143 2.86 4.78 -14.57
N MET A 144 2.58 5.43 -13.44
CA MET A 144 1.22 5.78 -13.04
C MET A 144 0.55 6.73 -14.04
N LEU A 145 1.25 7.78 -14.49
CA LEU A 145 0.70 8.74 -15.44
C LEU A 145 0.37 8.08 -16.78
N ALA A 146 1.25 7.22 -17.28
CA ALA A 146 1.03 6.47 -18.51
C ALA A 146 -0.16 5.50 -18.37
N ALA A 147 -0.22 4.73 -17.28
CA ALA A 147 -1.27 3.75 -17.02
C ALA A 147 -2.68 4.36 -16.87
N ASN A 148 -2.78 5.67 -16.64
CA ASN A 148 -4.05 6.37 -16.43
C ASN A 148 -4.36 7.41 -17.52
N ASP A 149 -3.58 7.47 -18.61
CA ASP A 149 -3.74 8.48 -19.68
C ASP A 149 -3.71 9.93 -19.12
N LEU A 150 -2.73 10.18 -18.25
CA LEU A 150 -2.52 11.46 -17.57
C LEU A 150 -1.22 12.15 -17.98
N ALA A 151 -0.32 11.46 -18.68
CA ALA A 151 1.00 11.98 -19.04
C ALA A 151 0.94 13.31 -19.81
N GLY A 152 -0.04 13.48 -20.72
CA GLY A 152 -0.19 14.71 -21.52
C GLY A 152 -0.61 15.95 -20.73
N TYR A 153 -0.98 15.83 -19.45
CA TYR A 153 -1.37 16.96 -18.60
C TYR A 153 -0.30 17.36 -17.58
N VAL A 154 0.83 16.66 -17.56
CA VAL A 154 1.82 16.74 -16.50
C VAL A 154 3.22 16.94 -17.07
N ASN A 155 3.95 17.89 -16.50
CA ASN A 155 5.38 18.01 -16.67
C ASN A 155 6.09 17.53 -15.40
N LEU A 156 7.07 16.66 -15.57
CA LEU A 156 7.90 16.12 -14.49
C LEU A 156 9.31 16.71 -14.60
N PHE A 157 9.83 17.22 -13.49
CA PHE A 157 11.17 17.77 -13.40
C PHE A 157 11.95 17.03 -12.32
N ARG A 158 13.26 16.84 -12.53
CA ARG A 158 14.21 16.62 -11.43
C ARG A 158 14.73 17.98 -11.02
N SER A 159 14.81 18.23 -9.72
CA SER A 159 15.12 19.55 -9.19
C SER A 159 15.77 19.46 -7.82
N ASP A 160 16.57 20.46 -7.49
CA ASP A 160 17.03 20.74 -6.14
C ASP A 160 16.13 21.77 -5.46
N TYR A 161 16.10 21.76 -4.13
CA TYR A 161 15.44 22.81 -3.37
C TYR A 161 16.42 23.96 -3.12
N CYS A 162 16.15 25.11 -3.72
CA CYS A 162 16.99 26.31 -3.64
C CYS A 162 16.30 27.47 -2.93
N GLY A 163 15.37 27.18 -2.01
CA GLY A 163 14.70 28.22 -1.21
C GLY A 163 15.58 28.69 -0.05
N ASP A 164 15.31 29.92 0.42
CA ASP A 164 16.05 30.52 1.54
C ASP A 164 15.72 29.87 2.90
N ALA A 165 14.51 29.31 3.04
CA ALA A 165 14.07 28.63 4.26
C ALA A 165 14.66 27.22 4.33
N PRO A 166 14.86 26.64 5.54
CA PRO A 166 15.24 25.24 5.66
C PRO A 166 14.21 24.31 5.00
N VAL A 167 14.65 23.35 4.20
CA VAL A 167 13.76 22.43 3.48
C VAL A 167 12.86 21.60 4.42
N ALA A 168 13.27 21.38 5.66
CA ALA A 168 12.44 20.75 6.70
C ALA A 168 11.20 21.59 7.07
N GLU A 169 11.30 22.92 7.05
CA GLU A 169 10.14 23.81 7.26
C GLU A 169 9.18 23.75 6.08
N ALA A 170 9.71 23.71 4.86
CA ALA A 170 8.90 23.59 3.66
C ALA A 170 8.20 22.22 3.58
N ALA A 171 8.89 21.14 3.94
CA ALA A 171 8.34 19.79 3.99
C ALA A 171 7.11 19.69 4.91
N ARG A 172 7.14 20.34 6.09
CA ARG A 172 5.98 20.41 7.01
C ARG A 172 4.73 21.07 6.41
N GLN A 173 4.89 21.87 5.37
CA GLN A 173 3.78 22.52 4.67
C GLN A 173 3.28 21.68 3.49
N TRP A 174 4.16 20.89 2.87
CA TRP A 174 3.84 20.10 1.69
C TRP A 174 3.19 18.75 2.04
N TRP A 175 3.57 18.18 3.18
CA TRP A 175 3.02 16.93 3.70
C TRP A 175 2.26 17.13 5.00
N ASP A 176 1.18 16.37 5.15
CA ASP A 176 0.45 16.25 6.41
C ASP A 176 1.17 15.25 7.34
N LEU A 177 2.35 15.66 7.81
CA LEU A 177 3.17 14.86 8.73
C LEU A 177 2.44 14.52 10.03
N PRO A 178 1.66 15.43 10.67
CA PRO A 178 0.91 15.11 11.89
C PRO A 178 -0.09 13.98 11.68
N ARG A 179 -0.78 13.95 10.53
CA ARG A 179 -1.68 12.84 10.20
C ARG A 179 -0.93 11.53 10.02
N LEU A 180 0.19 11.54 9.30
CA LEU A 180 0.98 10.34 9.06
C LEU A 180 1.58 9.81 10.37
N GLU A 181 2.04 10.70 11.24
CA GLU A 181 2.48 10.39 12.61
C GLU A 181 1.37 9.69 13.40
N ALA A 182 0.16 10.26 13.43
CA ALA A 182 -0.98 9.67 14.13
C ALA A 182 -1.30 8.26 13.61
N MET A 183 -1.25 8.06 12.29
CA MET A 183 -1.46 6.74 11.69
C MET A 183 -0.37 5.73 12.08
N TYR A 184 0.89 6.15 12.19
CA TYR A 184 1.98 5.30 12.68
C TYR A 184 1.79 4.93 14.15
N ARG A 185 1.42 5.89 15.01
CA ARG A 185 1.15 5.63 16.43
C ARG A 185 -0.03 4.66 16.61
N GLU A 186 -1.12 4.87 15.87
CA GLU A 186 -2.25 3.95 15.85
C GLU A 186 -1.86 2.52 15.43
N PHE A 187 -0.98 2.39 14.43
CA PHE A 187 -0.47 1.09 13.99
C PHE A 187 0.36 0.42 15.08
N ILE A 188 1.30 1.15 15.70
CA ILE A 188 2.13 0.64 16.79
C ILE A 188 1.24 0.18 17.96
N ASP A 189 0.32 1.04 18.40
CA ASP A 189 -0.55 0.76 19.55
C ASP A 189 -1.50 -0.43 19.31
N ALA A 190 -2.00 -0.59 18.08
CA ALA A 190 -2.87 -1.71 17.72
C ALA A 190 -2.15 -3.07 17.76
N LEU A 191 -0.82 -3.08 17.71
CA LEU A 191 0.01 -4.28 17.63
C LEU A 191 0.85 -4.52 18.87
N ARG A 192 0.71 -3.67 19.91
CA ARG A 192 1.24 -3.96 21.24
C ARG A 192 0.41 -5.09 21.89
N GLY A 193 0.86 -6.33 21.69
CA GLY A 193 0.31 -7.52 22.34
C GLY A 193 0.77 -8.79 21.64
N ASP A 194 0.99 -9.87 22.39
CA ASP A 194 1.30 -11.18 21.83
C ASP A 194 -0.01 -11.89 21.44
N PRO A 195 -0.28 -12.11 20.15
CA PRO A 195 -1.50 -12.80 19.72
C PRO A 195 -1.49 -14.29 20.10
N GLY A 196 -0.35 -14.88 20.47
CA GLY A 196 -0.19 -16.31 20.68
C GLY A 196 -0.17 -17.10 19.35
N ALA A 197 0.43 -18.29 19.37
CA ALA A 197 0.72 -19.07 18.15
C ALA A 197 -0.52 -19.40 17.29
N ASP A 198 -1.67 -19.72 17.92
CA ASP A 198 -2.91 -20.05 17.20
C ASP A 198 -3.55 -18.86 16.48
N GLN A 199 -3.14 -17.63 16.82
CA GLN A 199 -3.60 -16.40 16.19
C GLN A 199 -2.59 -15.82 15.21
N ALA A 200 -1.47 -16.51 14.93
CA ALA A 200 -0.42 -16.00 14.05
C ALA A 200 -0.95 -15.61 12.65
N LEU A 201 -1.81 -16.45 12.04
CA LEU A 201 -2.41 -16.17 10.74
C LEU A 201 -3.32 -14.92 10.74
N PRO A 202 -4.37 -14.83 11.57
CA PRO A 202 -5.20 -13.63 11.60
C PRO A 202 -4.43 -12.38 12.05
N ALA A 203 -3.49 -12.50 12.99
CA ALA A 203 -2.64 -11.38 13.41
C ALA A 203 -1.77 -10.87 12.26
N TRP A 204 -1.09 -11.77 11.55
CA TRP A 204 -0.25 -11.40 10.41
C TRP A 204 -1.05 -10.75 9.28
N ILE A 205 -2.21 -11.30 8.90
CA ILE A 205 -3.04 -10.68 7.87
C ILE A 205 -3.50 -9.29 8.30
N ARG A 206 -3.87 -9.08 9.57
CA ARG A 206 -4.25 -7.75 10.08
C ARG A 206 -3.06 -6.79 10.04
N ALA A 207 -1.91 -7.20 10.55
CA ALA A 207 -0.68 -6.42 10.57
C ALA A 207 -0.32 -5.94 9.16
N VAL A 208 -0.24 -6.83 8.17
CA VAL A 208 0.06 -6.45 6.77
C VAL A 208 -1.04 -5.57 6.18
N THR A 209 -2.32 -5.84 6.47
CA THR A 209 -3.44 -5.07 5.92
C THR A 209 -3.47 -3.63 6.43
N ASP A 210 -3.07 -3.41 7.67
CA ASP A 210 -2.98 -2.09 8.29
C ASP A 210 -1.66 -1.40 7.92
N TRP A 211 -0.53 -2.10 8.02
CA TRP A 211 0.80 -1.62 7.65
C TRP A 211 0.84 -1.04 6.25
N ARG A 212 0.37 -1.79 5.24
CA ARG A 212 0.47 -1.40 3.83
C ARG A 212 -0.11 -0.03 3.51
N LYS A 213 -1.01 0.53 4.34
CA LYS A 213 -1.55 1.89 4.13
C LYS A 213 -0.47 2.96 4.31
N LEU A 214 0.49 2.72 5.20
CA LEU A 214 1.51 3.68 5.61
C LEU A 214 2.56 3.88 4.50
N PRO A 215 3.24 2.84 3.95
CA PRO A 215 4.22 3.05 2.88
C PRO A 215 3.67 3.59 1.55
N PHE A 216 2.34 3.59 1.37
CA PHE A 216 1.72 4.27 0.22
C PHE A 216 1.51 5.78 0.45
N LEU A 217 1.44 6.21 1.70
CA LEU A 217 1.26 7.62 2.06
C LEU A 217 2.59 8.27 2.45
N ASP A 218 3.53 7.51 3.00
CA ASP A 218 4.87 7.95 3.32
C ASP A 218 5.76 7.85 2.06
N PRO A 219 6.29 8.97 1.53
CA PRO A 219 7.24 8.96 0.43
C PRO A 219 8.66 8.53 0.84
N GLY A 220 8.90 8.19 2.10
CA GLY A 220 10.23 7.88 2.61
C GLY A 220 11.11 9.13 2.66
N LEU A 221 10.60 10.22 3.25
CA LEU A 221 11.36 11.47 3.39
C LEU A 221 12.70 11.24 4.11
N PRO A 222 13.75 12.02 3.78
CA PRO A 222 14.99 12.02 4.54
C PRO A 222 14.73 12.31 6.02
N ARG A 223 15.47 11.61 6.90
CA ARG A 223 15.28 11.67 8.36
C ARG A 223 15.40 13.09 8.90
N GLU A 224 16.27 13.89 8.29
CA GLU A 224 16.54 15.28 8.63
C GLU A 224 15.31 16.20 8.44
N LEU A 225 14.30 15.74 7.70
CA LEU A 225 13.05 16.49 7.44
C LEU A 225 11.92 16.10 8.37
N LEU A 226 12.12 15.06 9.17
CA LEU A 226 11.10 14.50 10.06
C LEU A 226 11.25 15.06 11.48
N PRO A 227 10.16 15.11 12.26
CA PRO A 227 10.22 15.40 13.69
C PRO A 227 11.20 14.47 14.43
N ALA A 228 11.80 14.95 15.52
CA ALA A 228 12.77 14.18 16.28
C ALA A 228 12.18 12.91 16.91
N ASP A 229 10.90 12.93 17.26
CA ASP A 229 10.12 11.82 17.85
C ASP A 229 9.27 11.07 16.81
N TRP A 230 9.68 11.11 15.54
CA TRP A 230 8.96 10.47 14.45
C TRP A 230 8.81 8.95 14.64
N PRO A 231 7.57 8.41 14.73
CA PRO A 231 7.31 7.01 15.03
C PRO A 231 7.51 6.07 13.83
N GLY A 232 7.77 6.60 12.62
CA GLY A 232 7.84 5.79 11.41
C GLY A 232 8.97 4.76 11.44
N HIS A 233 10.12 5.08 12.07
CA HIS A 233 11.21 4.12 12.21
C HIS A 233 10.84 2.97 13.14
N ASP A 234 10.23 3.27 14.28
CA ASP A 234 9.77 2.26 15.24
C ASP A 234 8.70 1.37 14.61
N ALA A 235 7.80 1.93 13.81
CA ALA A 235 6.78 1.18 13.09
C ALA A 235 7.38 0.23 12.03
N VAL A 236 8.41 0.65 11.29
CA VAL A 236 9.14 -0.22 10.35
C VAL A 236 9.82 -1.37 11.11
N THR A 237 10.50 -1.07 12.22
CA THR A 237 11.16 -2.08 13.06
C THR A 237 10.15 -3.10 13.58
N LEU A 238 9.06 -2.62 14.19
CA LEU A 238 7.98 -3.47 14.70
C LEU A 238 7.36 -4.33 13.60
N PHE A 239 7.14 -3.78 12.41
CA PHE A 239 6.60 -4.56 11.29
C PHE A 239 7.57 -5.69 10.87
N GLY A 240 8.87 -5.41 10.84
CA GLY A 240 9.90 -6.44 10.55
C GLY A 240 9.97 -7.53 11.62
N GLU A 241 9.83 -7.18 12.90
CA GLU A 241 9.75 -8.15 14.01
C GLU A 241 8.51 -9.04 13.86
N LEU A 242 7.34 -8.45 13.59
CA LEU A 242 6.10 -9.19 13.35
C LEU A 242 6.19 -10.10 12.12
N GLU A 243 6.87 -9.66 11.07
CA GLU A 243 7.13 -10.49 9.89
C GLU A 243 7.97 -11.71 10.26
N ALA A 244 9.07 -11.51 10.99
CA ALA A 244 9.94 -12.60 11.43
C ALA A 244 9.21 -13.60 12.33
N ASP A 245 8.38 -13.11 13.26
CA ASP A 245 7.72 -13.93 14.28
C ASP A 245 6.46 -14.64 13.75
N LEU A 246 5.64 -13.94 12.96
CA LEU A 246 4.30 -14.43 12.59
C LEU A 246 4.24 -15.01 11.18
N ALA A 247 5.01 -14.49 10.22
CA ALA A 247 4.85 -14.89 8.81
C ALA A 247 5.09 -16.40 8.58
N PRO A 248 6.10 -17.06 9.19
CA PRO A 248 6.33 -18.49 8.97
C PRO A 248 5.15 -19.36 9.45
N ALA A 249 4.66 -19.11 10.67
CA ALA A 249 3.53 -19.83 11.25
C ALA A 249 2.21 -19.54 10.50
N ALA A 250 2.01 -18.27 10.12
CA ALA A 250 0.88 -17.84 9.31
C ALA A 250 0.87 -18.53 7.93
N ALA A 251 2.01 -18.61 7.24
CA ALA A 251 2.12 -19.29 5.94
C ALA A 251 1.80 -20.79 6.05
N ALA A 252 2.32 -21.47 7.08
CA ALA A 252 2.00 -22.88 7.32
C ALA A 252 0.51 -23.12 7.59
N HIS A 253 -0.14 -22.23 8.35
CA HIS A 253 -1.58 -22.30 8.59
C HIS A 253 -2.39 -21.97 7.33
N ALA A 254 -2.01 -20.93 6.59
CA ALA A 254 -2.65 -20.53 5.34
C ALA A 254 -2.62 -21.68 4.31
N ARG A 255 -1.48 -22.36 4.14
CA ARG A 255 -1.35 -23.54 3.26
C ARG A 255 -2.37 -24.63 3.58
N ARG A 256 -2.50 -25.02 4.85
CA ARG A 256 -3.53 -25.99 5.30
C ARG A 256 -4.94 -25.52 4.97
N LEU A 257 -5.27 -24.25 5.19
CA LEU A 257 -6.61 -23.72 4.92
C LEU A 257 -6.87 -23.53 3.43
N LEU A 258 -5.86 -23.23 2.62
CA LEU A 258 -5.98 -23.07 1.18
C LEU A 258 -5.96 -24.42 0.44
N GLY A 259 -5.43 -25.48 1.06
CA GLY A 259 -5.32 -26.80 0.45
C GLY A 259 -4.18 -26.89 -0.55
N VAL A 260 -3.08 -26.17 -0.29
CA VAL A 260 -1.86 -26.12 -1.10
C VAL A 260 -0.63 -26.48 -0.27
#